data_AF-A0A371R3M1-F1
#
_entry.id   AF-A0A371R3M1-F1
#
_cell.length_a   1.000
_cell.length_b   1.000
_cell.length_c   1.000
_cell.angle_alpha   90.00
_cell.angle_beta   90.00
_cell.angle_gamma   90.00
#
_symmetry.space_group_name_H-M   'P 1'
#
loop_
_entity.id
_entity.type
_entity.pdbx_description
1 polymer ?
#
loop_
_entity_poly.entity_id
_entity_poly.type
_entity_poly.pdbx_seq_one_letter_code
_entity_poly.pdbx_strand_id
1 'polypeptide(L)'
;MIEVVAFLPVEVGVCKACDLARVAGVKTTVRLEGDDIARLIAILSTLGDAQVRITNPMSLRGLYLMLRHRTGRLPLVLLNGKLLHSGPIDAEAEERLIKALSAEAQ
;
A
#
# COMPACT_ATOMS: atom_id res chain seq x y z
N MET A 1 -3.17 4.07 12.00
CA MET A 1 -2.01 3.75 11.13
C MET A 1 -2.43 2.68 10.12
N ILE A 2 -2.38 3.01 8.84
CA ILE A 2 -2.74 2.12 7.73
C ILE A 2 -1.48 1.36 7.30
N GLU A 3 -1.57 0.05 7.15
CA GLU A 3 -0.47 -0.77 6.65
C GLU A 3 -0.91 -1.59 5.45
N VAL A 4 -0.23 -1.38 4.32
CA VAL A 4 -0.51 -2.08 3.06
C VAL A 4 0.63 -3.04 2.76
N VAL A 5 0.33 -4.33 2.61
CA VAL A 5 1.28 -5.34 2.11
C VAL A 5 0.98 -5.59 0.65
N ALA A 6 1.82 -5.09 -0.24
CA ALA A 6 1.62 -5.24 -1.68
C ALA A 6 2.96 -5.19 -2.41
N PHE A 7 3.02 -5.87 -3.56
CA PHE A 7 4.06 -5.59 -4.54
C PHE A 7 3.72 -4.24 -5.16
N LEU A 8 4.44 -3.19 -4.76
CA LEU A 8 4.28 -1.90 -5.43
C LEU A 8 5.11 -1.86 -6.73
N PRO A 9 4.57 -1.29 -7.81
CA PRO A 9 5.35 -0.80 -8.92
C PRO A 9 6.00 0.51 -8.48
N VAL A 10 7.32 0.62 -8.56
CA VAL A 10 8.00 1.79 -7.99
C VAL A 10 8.66 2.61 -9.09
N GLU A 11 7.93 3.60 -9.60
CA GLU A 11 8.53 4.95 -9.73
C GLU A 11 8.04 5.82 -8.55
N VAL A 12 8.36 5.43 -7.32
CA VAL A 12 8.00 6.20 -6.13
C VAL A 12 9.27 6.45 -5.31
N GLY A 13 9.61 7.71 -5.10
CA GLY A 13 10.57 8.10 -4.08
C GLY A 13 9.94 7.91 -2.71
N VAL A 14 10.04 6.70 -2.15
CA VAL A 14 9.35 6.31 -0.90
C VAL A 14 10.10 6.74 0.38
N CYS A 15 11.20 7.49 0.27
CA CYS A 15 11.92 8.07 1.41
C CYS A 15 12.75 9.30 1.01
N LYS A 16 13.11 10.16 1.99
CA LYS A 16 13.98 11.34 1.78
C LYS A 16 15.33 11.00 1.10
N ALA A 17 15.81 9.76 1.22
CA ALA A 17 17.02 9.31 0.53
C ALA A 17 16.82 9.13 -0.99
N CYS A 18 15.61 8.79 -1.43
CA CYS A 18 15.26 8.77 -2.86
C CYS A 18 15.18 10.18 -3.45
N ASP A 19 14.74 11.17 -2.67
CA ASP A 19 14.78 12.58 -3.09
C ASP A 19 16.23 13.08 -3.23
N LEU A 20 17.12 12.69 -2.31
CA LEU A 20 18.56 12.97 -2.39
C LEU A 20 19.22 12.31 -3.61
N ALA A 21 18.87 11.05 -3.91
CA ALA A 21 19.36 10.35 -5.09
C ALA A 21 18.91 11.02 -6.40
N ARG A 22 17.69 11.59 -6.42
CA ARG A 22 17.15 12.38 -7.54
C ARG A 22 17.94 13.65 -7.78
N VAL A 23 18.33 14.36 -6.70
CA VAL A 23 19.19 15.56 -6.78
C VAL A 23 20.59 15.22 -7.28
N ALA A 24 21.10 14.02 -6.97
CA ALA A 24 22.38 13.50 -7.48
C ALA A 24 22.32 12.96 -8.91
N GLY A 25 21.18 13.10 -9.61
CA GLY A 25 21.02 12.66 -11.01
C GLY A 25 20.89 11.15 -11.20
N VAL A 26 20.74 10.38 -10.12
CA VAL A 26 20.61 8.91 -10.18
C VAL A 26 19.13 8.54 -10.26
N LYS A 27 18.71 7.97 -11.40
CA LYS A 27 17.36 7.42 -11.55
C LYS A 27 17.28 6.03 -10.88
N THR A 28 16.78 5.99 -9.66
CA THR A 28 16.48 4.76 -8.92
C THR A 28 14.98 4.42 -8.99
N THR A 29 14.42 4.31 -10.20
CA THR A 29 13.01 3.96 -10.42
C THR A 29 12.87 2.87 -11.48
N VAL A 30 11.97 1.91 -11.28
CA VAL A 30 11.70 0.78 -12.19
C VAL A 30 10.18 0.58 -12.28
N ARG A 31 9.63 0.67 -13.50
CA ARG A 31 8.19 0.49 -13.78
C ARG A 31 7.79 -0.99 -13.76
N LEU A 32 6.66 -1.28 -13.13
CA LEU A 32 5.95 -2.55 -13.24
C LEU A 32 4.46 -2.25 -13.48
N GLU A 33 3.81 -3.01 -14.35
CA GLU A 33 2.42 -2.79 -14.80
C GLU A 33 1.41 -3.49 -13.88
N GLY A 34 0.26 -2.86 -13.59
CA GLY A 34 -0.88 -3.46 -12.88
C GLY A 34 -1.97 -2.47 -12.42
N ASP A 35 -3.24 -2.72 -12.79
CA ASP A 35 -4.41 -1.87 -12.50
C ASP A 35 -4.80 -1.81 -11.00
N ASP A 36 -4.60 -2.90 -10.25
CA ASP A 36 -4.99 -2.98 -8.83
C ASP A 36 -4.22 -1.98 -7.96
N ILE A 37 -2.96 -1.70 -8.29
CA ILE A 37 -2.15 -0.74 -7.52
C ILE A 37 -2.55 0.70 -7.81
N ALA A 38 -2.90 1.03 -9.06
CA ALA A 38 -3.38 2.35 -9.41
C ALA A 38 -4.67 2.70 -8.64
N ARG A 39 -5.59 1.73 -8.53
CA ARG A 39 -6.81 1.86 -7.71
C ARG A 39 -6.48 2.03 -6.23
N LEU A 40 -5.57 1.21 -5.68
CA LEU A 40 -5.16 1.36 -4.28
C LEU A 40 -4.55 2.76 -4.00
N ILE A 41 -3.69 3.27 -4.89
CA ILE A 41 -3.09 4.60 -4.75
C ILE A 41 -4.16 5.69 -4.82
N ALA A 42 -5.14 5.57 -5.71
CA ALA A 42 -6.26 6.49 -5.81
C ALA A 42 -7.11 6.49 -4.52
N ILE A 43 -7.35 5.32 -3.91
CA ILE A 43 -8.03 5.23 -2.62
C ILE A 43 -7.21 5.94 -1.54
N LEU A 44 -5.91 5.67 -1.47
CA LEU A 44 -5.05 6.24 -0.42
C LEU A 44 -4.88 7.76 -0.55
N SER A 45 -4.89 8.31 -1.77
CA SER A 45 -4.79 9.76 -1.98
C SER A 45 -6.02 10.53 -1.49
N THR A 46 -7.18 9.88 -1.37
CA THR A 46 -8.39 10.48 -0.79
C THR A 46 -8.33 10.62 0.74
N LEU A 47 -7.35 10.01 1.42
CA LEU A 47 -7.25 9.94 2.88
C LEU A 47 -6.47 11.10 3.53
N GLY A 48 -6.02 12.09 2.75
CA GLY A 48 -5.30 13.25 3.27
C GLY A 48 -3.99 12.88 3.97
N ASP A 49 -3.75 13.43 5.17
CA ASP A 49 -2.52 13.22 5.97
C ASP A 49 -2.47 11.87 6.72
N ALA A 50 -3.30 10.89 6.35
CA ALA A 50 -3.31 9.59 7.00
C ALA A 50 -1.95 8.88 6.85
N GLN A 51 -1.39 8.40 7.97
CA GLN A 51 -0.11 7.70 7.96
C GLN A 51 -0.26 6.30 7.35
N VAL A 52 0.21 6.15 6.11
CA VAL A 52 0.25 4.88 5.37
C VAL A 52 1.66 4.31 5.38
N ARG A 53 1.79 3.06 5.83
CA ARG A 53 3.01 2.27 5.74
C ARG A 53 2.85 1.23 4.66
N ILE A 54 3.81 1.16 3.73
CA ILE A 54 3.80 0.14 2.68
C ILE A 54 4.90 -0.86 2.97
N THR A 55 4.54 -2.14 3.01
CA THR A 55 5.41 -3.24 3.40
C THR A 55 5.51 -4.23 2.24
N ASN A 56 6.74 -4.55 1.84
CA ASN A 56 6.97 -5.56 0.80
C ASN A 56 6.55 -6.95 1.34
N PRO A 57 5.74 -7.73 0.61
CA PRO A 57 5.34 -9.09 0.97
C PRO A 57 6.52 -10.02 1.31
N MET A 58 7.65 -9.82 0.64
CA MET A 58 8.87 -10.63 0.83
C MET A 58 9.74 -10.18 2.00
N SER A 59 9.42 -9.07 2.66
CA SER A 59 10.11 -8.66 3.87
C SER A 59 9.67 -9.52 5.07
N LEU A 60 10.52 -9.65 6.10
CA LEU A 60 10.15 -10.35 7.35
C LEU A 60 8.83 -9.84 7.93
N ARG A 61 8.60 -8.52 7.85
CA ARG A 61 7.34 -7.90 8.30
C ARG A 61 6.17 -8.28 7.40
N GLY A 62 6.34 -8.26 6.08
CA GLY A 62 5.31 -8.68 5.13
C GLY A 62 4.90 -10.13 5.34
N LEU A 63 5.89 -11.03 5.41
CA LEU A 63 5.68 -12.45 5.70
C LEU A 63 5.00 -12.66 7.05
N TYR A 64 5.45 -11.95 8.09
CA TYR A 64 4.81 -11.99 9.41
C TYR A 64 3.34 -11.58 9.34
N LEU A 65 3.00 -10.50 8.64
CA LEU A 65 1.62 -10.03 8.52
C LEU A 65 0.74 -11.00 7.73
N MET A 66 1.27 -11.57 6.64
CA MET A 66 0.59 -12.61 5.87
C MET A 66 0.31 -13.86 6.70
N LEU A 67 1.29 -14.32 7.48
CA LEU A 67 1.13 -15.45 8.41
C LEU A 67 0.14 -15.12 9.54
N ARG A 68 0.26 -13.94 10.15
CA ARG A 68 -0.61 -13.47 11.23
C ARG A 68 -2.08 -13.46 10.82
N HIS A 69 -2.35 -13.03 9.59
CA HIS A 69 -3.71 -12.96 9.03
C HIS A 69 -4.07 -14.19 8.18
N ARG A 70 -3.22 -15.23 8.18
CA ARG A 70 -3.43 -16.51 7.49
C ARG A 70 -3.81 -16.36 6.01
N THR A 71 -3.23 -15.38 5.32
CA THR A 71 -3.53 -15.11 3.91
C THR A 71 -2.27 -14.84 3.11
N GLY A 72 -2.18 -15.49 1.95
CA GLY A 72 -1.15 -15.22 0.93
C GLY A 72 -1.61 -14.25 -0.15
N ARG A 73 -2.86 -13.75 -0.06
CA ARG A 73 -3.49 -12.94 -1.10
C ARG A 73 -3.07 -11.49 -0.98
N LEU A 74 -2.67 -10.91 -2.09
CA LEU A 74 -2.21 -9.53 -2.21
C LEU A 74 -3.12 -8.74 -3.15
N PRO A 75 -3.22 -7.41 -3.00
CA PRO A 75 -2.75 -6.61 -1.86
C PRO A 75 -3.46 -6.94 -0.53
N LEU A 76 -2.76 -6.76 0.58
CA LEU A 76 -3.29 -6.84 1.95
C LEU A 76 -3.43 -5.42 2.49
N VAL A 77 -4.59 -5.04 3.01
CA VAL A 77 -4.80 -3.73 3.65
C VAL A 77 -5.16 -3.95 5.11
N LEU A 78 -4.39 -3.32 6.00
CA LEU A 78 -4.55 -3.37 7.43
C LEU A 78 -4.82 -1.97 7.97
N LEU A 79 -5.72 -1.88 8.94
CA LEU A 79 -6.04 -0.65 9.65
C LEU A 79 -5.88 -0.88 11.14
N ASN A 80 -4.92 -0.19 11.78
CA ASN A 80 -4.60 -0.37 13.19
C ASN A 80 -4.34 -1.86 13.58
N GLY A 81 -3.75 -2.63 12.65
CA GLY A 81 -3.45 -4.06 12.83
C GLY A 81 -4.64 -5.01 12.63
N LYS A 82 -5.82 -4.50 12.28
CA LYS A 82 -6.97 -5.30 11.85
C LYS A 82 -6.95 -5.48 10.34
N LEU A 83 -7.30 -6.67 9.87
CA LEU A 83 -7.40 -6.96 8.45
C LEU A 83 -8.65 -6.27 7.87
N LEU A 84 -8.44 -5.42 6.88
CA LEU A 84 -9.52 -4.72 6.17
C LEU A 84 -9.79 -5.34 4.80
N HIS A 85 -8.74 -5.72 4.07
CA HIS A 85 -8.86 -6.36 2.75
C HIS A 85 -7.71 -7.32 2.47
N SER A 86 -7.96 -8.36 1.67
CA SER A 86 -6.93 -9.26 1.14
C SER A 86 -7.30 -9.77 -0.25
N GLY A 87 -6.41 -9.56 -1.23
CA GLY A 87 -6.58 -10.02 -2.61
C GLY A 87 -6.84 -8.87 -3.59
N PRO A 88 -7.20 -9.20 -4.85
CA PRO A 88 -7.44 -8.21 -5.91
C PRO A 88 -8.46 -7.14 -5.51
N ILE A 89 -8.37 -5.96 -6.12
CA ILE A 89 -9.26 -4.82 -5.81
C ILE A 89 -10.23 -4.63 -6.97
N ASP A 90 -11.40 -5.24 -6.84
CA ASP A 90 -12.56 -4.95 -7.69
C ASP A 90 -13.26 -3.65 -7.25
N ALA A 91 -14.22 -3.20 -8.06
CA ALA A 91 -14.97 -1.97 -7.78
C ALA A 91 -15.72 -2.03 -6.43
N GLU A 92 -16.16 -3.21 -6.01
CA GLU A 92 -16.86 -3.41 -4.74
C GLU A 92 -15.89 -3.34 -3.54
N ALA A 93 -14.68 -3.88 -3.67
CA ALA A 93 -13.62 -3.76 -2.68
C ALA A 93 -13.15 -2.31 -2.56
N GLU A 94 -13.06 -1.58 -3.67
CA GLU A 94 -12.71 -0.16 -3.70
C GLU A 94 -13.69 0.69 -2.88
N GLU A 95 -15.00 0.57 -3.12
CA GLU A 95 -16.00 1.31 -2.33
C GLU A 95 -15.96 0.96 -0.83
N ARG A 96 -15.77 -0.31 -0.49
CA ARG A 96 -15.67 -0.76 0.91
C ARG A 96 -14.44 -0.19 1.60
N LEU A 97 -13.30 -0.18 0.91
CA LEU A 97 -12.05 0.39 1.41
C LEU A 97 -12.20 1.90 1.63
N ILE A 98 -12.80 2.64 0.68
CA ILE A 98 -13.05 4.08 0.83
C ILE A 98 -13.94 4.35 2.05
N LYS A 99 -15.05 3.62 2.20
CA LYS A 99 -15.97 3.79 3.36
C LYS A 99 -15.28 3.50 4.69
N ALA A 100 -14.52 2.41 4.76
CA ALA A 100 -13.86 2.01 6.00
C ALA A 100 -12.69 2.93 6.38
N LEU A 101 -11.94 3.43 5.41
CA LEU A 101 -10.80 4.31 5.64
C LEU A 101 -11.22 5.76 5.89
N SER A 102 -12.32 6.23 5.28
CA SER A 102 -12.88 7.57 5.53
C SER A 102 -13.56 7.69 6.90
N ALA A 103 -14.18 6.61 7.41
CA ALA A 103 -14.80 6.59 8.73
C ALA A 103 -13.80 6.71 9.90
N GLU A 104 -12.52 6.39 9.68
CA GLU A 104 -11.45 6.54 10.68
C GLU A 104 -10.56 7.77 10.46
N ALA A 105 -10.75 8.52 9.37
CA ALA A 105 -9.99 9.73 9.05
C ALA A 105 -10.61 11.05 9.56
N GLN A 106 -11.76 10.96 10.26
CA GLN A 106 -12.40 12.04 11.02
C GLN A 106 -12.19 11.84 12.52
#